data_AF-A0A9E2LL92-F1
#
_entry.id   AF-A0A9E2LL92-F1
#
_cell.length_a   1.000
_cell.length_b   1.000
_cell.length_c   1.000
_cell.angle_alpha   90.00
_cell.angle_beta   90.00
_cell.angle_gamma   90.00
#
_symmetry.space_group_name_H-M   'P 1'
#
loop_
_entity.id
_entity.type
_entity.pdbx_description
1 polymer ?
#
loop_
_entity_poly.entity_id
_entity_poly.type
_entity_poly.pdbx_seq_one_letter_code
_entity_poly.pdbx_strand_id
1 'polypeptide(L)'
;MGLFSVGKKKKPNDFIEEKKTMSDQIVFEQLKNDDDHYLTGLADQMLNGHPLILSFEELDIDQANKVIAFFSGIIYAVKGEIVLVKDKVFMFAINNVYEDGSMEEFLKDIVE
;
A
#
# COMPACT_ATOMS: atom_id res chain seq x y z
N MET A 1 -59.91 21.60 -13.05
CA MET A 1 -59.33 21.87 -11.72
C MET A 1 -59.21 20.53 -11.01
N GLY A 2 -58.11 19.80 -10.94
CA GLY A 2 -56.69 20.16 -10.84
C GLY A 2 -56.13 19.45 -9.61
N LEU A 3 -56.17 18.10 -9.59
CA LEU A 3 -55.68 17.27 -8.48
C LEU A 3 -54.23 16.86 -8.78
N PHE A 4 -53.26 17.60 -8.25
CA PHE A 4 -51.85 17.23 -8.29
C PHE A 4 -51.54 16.31 -7.09
N SER A 5 -51.18 15.06 -7.37
CA SER A 5 -50.59 14.15 -6.39
C SER A 5 -49.14 14.58 -6.12
N VAL A 6 -48.87 14.96 -4.87
CA VAL A 6 -47.51 15.28 -4.41
C VAL A 6 -46.69 13.99 -4.40
N GLY A 7 -45.71 13.91 -5.29
CA GLY A 7 -44.76 12.81 -5.37
C GLY A 7 -43.89 12.73 -4.11
N LYS A 8 -43.88 11.57 -3.45
CA LYS A 8 -42.79 11.19 -2.55
C LYS A 8 -41.58 10.86 -3.41
N LYS A 9 -40.67 11.83 -3.59
CA LYS A 9 -39.32 11.56 -4.05
C LYS A 9 -38.65 10.64 -3.03
N LYS A 10 -38.42 9.38 -3.42
CA LYS A 10 -37.44 8.51 -2.74
C LYS A 10 -36.11 9.25 -2.77
N LYS A 11 -35.47 9.41 -1.60
CA LYS A 11 -34.08 9.85 -1.51
C LYS A 11 -33.22 8.90 -2.36
N PRO A 12 -32.27 9.40 -3.16
CA PRO A 12 -31.30 8.53 -3.81
C PRO A 12 -30.53 7.76 -2.74
N ASN A 13 -30.22 6.49 -3.02
CA ASN A 13 -29.28 5.70 -2.24
C ASN A 13 -27.97 6.49 -2.13
N ASP A 14 -27.66 6.99 -0.94
CA ASP A 14 -26.28 7.28 -0.58
C ASP A 14 -25.57 5.93 -0.54
N PHE A 15 -24.89 5.57 -1.61
CA PHE A 15 -23.84 4.57 -1.53
C PHE A 15 -22.82 5.15 -0.55
N ILE A 16 -22.75 4.58 0.65
CA ILE A 16 -21.61 4.82 1.54
C ILE A 16 -20.44 4.17 0.81
N GLU A 17 -19.69 4.96 0.04
CA GLU A 17 -18.32 4.57 -0.31
C GLU A 17 -17.60 4.41 1.03
N GLU A 18 -17.36 3.17 1.45
CA GLU A 18 -16.45 2.90 2.56
C GLU A 18 -15.13 3.59 2.21
N LYS A 19 -14.78 4.62 2.98
CA LYS A 19 -13.55 5.37 2.78
C LYS A 19 -12.39 4.41 3.05
N LYS A 20 -11.88 3.79 1.98
CA LYS A 20 -10.76 2.85 2.01
C LYS A 20 -9.58 3.50 2.73
N THR A 21 -9.09 2.88 3.80
CA THR A 21 -7.96 3.41 4.58
C THR A 21 -6.65 3.26 3.78
N MET A 22 -5.59 3.93 4.21
CA MET A 22 -4.26 3.71 3.61
C MET A 22 -3.76 2.28 3.85
N SER A 23 -4.08 1.67 5.00
CA SER A 23 -3.76 0.27 5.29
C SER A 23 -4.47 -0.75 4.36
N ASP A 24 -5.68 -0.45 3.88
CA ASP A 24 -6.37 -1.31 2.90
C ASP A 24 -5.72 -1.30 1.50
N GLN A 25 -4.75 -0.40 1.27
CA GLN A 25 -4.08 -0.22 -0.02
C GLN A 25 -2.68 -0.84 -0.07
N ILE A 26 -2.28 -1.57 0.97
CA ILE A 26 -1.00 -2.26 1.01
C ILE A 26 -0.98 -3.37 -0.06
N VAL A 27 0.11 -3.40 -0.83
CA VAL A 27 0.42 -4.44 -1.79
C VAL A 27 1.33 -5.47 -1.13
N PHE A 28 0.88 -6.72 -1.08
CA PHE A 28 1.67 -7.84 -0.56
C PHE A 28 2.21 -8.67 -1.71
N GLU A 29 3.53 -8.82 -1.80
CA GLU A 29 4.16 -9.60 -2.85
C GLU A 29 5.27 -10.50 -2.33
N GLN A 30 5.35 -11.71 -2.88
CA GLN A 30 6.45 -12.63 -2.66
C GLN A 30 7.33 -12.63 -3.91
N LEU A 31 8.55 -12.12 -3.76
CA LEU A 31 9.45 -11.95 -4.88
C LEU A 31 10.11 -13.28 -5.24
N LYS A 32 9.98 -13.65 -6.52
CA LYS A 32 10.55 -14.90 -7.08
C LYS A 32 11.88 -14.69 -7.78
N ASN A 33 12.17 -13.45 -8.17
CA ASN A 33 13.40 -13.03 -8.82
C ASN A 33 13.57 -11.50 -8.68
N ASP A 34 14.66 -10.98 -9.21
CA ASP A 34 15.07 -9.58 -9.17
C ASP A 34 14.87 -8.85 -10.52
N ASP A 35 13.85 -9.23 -11.31
CA ASP A 35 13.58 -8.63 -12.62
C ASP A 35 13.27 -7.13 -12.55
N ASP A 36 14.07 -6.32 -13.27
CA ASP A 36 14.00 -4.86 -13.19
C ASP A 36 12.64 -4.28 -13.63
N HIS A 37 11.99 -4.87 -14.64
CA HIS A 37 10.70 -4.38 -15.11
C HIS A 37 9.60 -4.62 -14.08
N TYR A 38 9.62 -5.77 -13.41
CA TYR A 38 8.70 -6.04 -12.32
C TYR A 38 8.93 -5.13 -11.11
N LEU A 39 10.19 -4.96 -10.68
CA LEU A 39 10.55 -4.11 -9.54
C LEU A 39 10.18 -2.64 -9.75
N THR A 40 10.40 -2.11 -10.96
CA THR A 40 9.99 -0.74 -11.31
C THR A 40 8.47 -0.57 -11.29
N GLY A 41 7.71 -1.57 -11.73
CA GLY A 41 6.25 -1.55 -11.62
C GLY A 41 5.74 -1.52 -10.17
N LEU A 42 6.39 -2.26 -9.27
CA LEU A 42 6.09 -2.18 -7.83
C LEU A 42 6.45 -0.80 -7.26
N ALA A 43 7.59 -0.23 -7.66
CA ALA A 43 7.98 1.12 -7.27
C ALA A 43 6.94 2.16 -7.72
N ASP A 44 6.39 2.05 -8.93
CA ASP A 44 5.33 2.94 -9.40
C ASP A 44 4.08 2.84 -8.53
N GLN A 45 3.67 1.65 -8.10
CA GLN A 45 2.54 1.48 -7.17
C GLN A 45 2.81 2.17 -5.83
N MET A 46 4.01 1.99 -5.28
CA MET A 46 4.45 2.64 -4.05
C MET A 46 4.39 4.16 -4.13
N LEU A 47 4.91 4.73 -5.22
CA LEU A 47 4.92 6.17 -5.46
C LEU A 47 3.52 6.75 -5.65
N ASN A 48 2.56 5.93 -6.08
CA ASN A 48 1.15 6.29 -6.18
C ASN A 48 0.36 6.18 -4.86
N GLY A 49 1.05 5.89 -3.74
CA GLY A 49 0.43 5.83 -2.40
C GLY A 49 0.00 4.44 -1.95
N HIS A 50 0.52 3.38 -2.57
CA HIS A 50 0.27 2.00 -2.16
C HIS A 50 1.51 1.40 -1.48
N PRO A 51 1.60 1.38 -0.13
CA PRO A 51 2.74 0.77 0.55
C PRO A 51 2.99 -0.67 0.09
N LEU A 52 4.26 -1.07 0.04
CA LEU A 52 4.63 -2.43 -0.36
C LEU A 52 5.07 -3.24 0.85
N ILE A 53 4.59 -4.47 0.97
CA ILE A 53 5.16 -5.50 1.86
C ILE A 53 5.70 -6.61 0.99
N LEU A 54 7.02 -6.72 0.95
CA LEU A 54 7.73 -7.63 0.07
C LEU A 54 8.40 -8.74 0.89
N SER A 55 8.14 -9.99 0.51
CA SER A 55 8.85 -11.17 1.01
C SER A 55 9.99 -11.55 0.08
N PHE A 56 11.16 -11.77 0.70
CA PHE A 56 12.43 -12.13 0.05
C PHE A 56 12.80 -13.59 0.32
N GLU A 57 11.85 -14.41 0.81
CA GLU A 57 12.11 -15.80 1.20
C GLU A 57 12.62 -16.68 0.05
N GLU A 58 12.13 -16.47 -1.18
CA GLU A 58 12.51 -17.24 -2.37
C GLU A 58 13.74 -16.68 -3.11
N LEU A 59 14.23 -15.51 -2.69
CA LEU A 59 15.40 -14.89 -3.30
C LEU A 59 16.69 -15.43 -2.70
N ASP A 60 17.71 -15.56 -3.55
CA ASP A 60 19.08 -15.71 -3.06
C ASP A 60 19.61 -14.38 -2.48
N ILE A 61 20.78 -14.43 -1.85
CA ILE A 61 21.35 -13.29 -1.15
C ILE A 61 21.72 -12.13 -2.11
N ASP A 62 22.14 -12.44 -3.33
CA ASP A 62 22.56 -11.43 -4.30
C ASP A 62 21.33 -10.71 -4.88
N GLN A 63 20.29 -11.47 -5.22
CA GLN A 63 19.00 -10.95 -5.64
C GLN A 63 18.36 -10.10 -4.55
N ALA A 64 18.32 -10.59 -3.30
CA ALA A 64 17.75 -9.85 -2.18
C ALA A 64 18.49 -8.53 -1.94
N ASN A 65 19.83 -8.55 -1.96
CA ASN A 65 20.64 -7.34 -1.79
C ASN A 65 20.39 -6.31 -2.90
N LYS A 66 20.27 -6.76 -4.16
CA LYS A 66 19.95 -5.88 -5.29
C LYS A 66 18.59 -5.20 -5.10
N VAL A 67 17.55 -5.99 -4.77
CA VAL A 67 16.19 -5.48 -4.57
C VAL A 67 16.15 -4.50 -3.40
N ILE A 68 16.77 -4.84 -2.25
CA ILE A 68 16.84 -3.94 -1.09
C ILE A 68 17.55 -2.64 -1.45
N ALA A 69 18.69 -2.70 -2.16
CA ALA A 69 19.43 -1.51 -2.58
C ALA A 69 18.59 -0.61 -3.51
N PHE A 70 17.86 -1.21 -4.45
CA PHE A 70 16.98 -0.50 -5.38
C PHE A 70 15.87 0.27 -4.64
N PHE A 71 15.08 -0.41 -3.81
CA PHE A 71 14.01 0.24 -3.05
C PHE A 71 14.54 1.22 -2.01
N SER A 72 15.68 0.95 -1.38
CA SER A 72 16.31 1.89 -0.45
C SER A 72 16.69 3.21 -1.12
N GLY A 73 17.17 3.17 -2.37
CA GLY A 73 17.45 4.37 -3.15
C GLY A 73 16.20 5.21 -3.41
N ILE A 74 15.08 4.56 -3.74
CA ILE A 74 13.79 5.23 -3.99
C ILE A 74 13.28 5.83 -2.69
N ILE A 75 13.22 5.04 -1.61
CA ILE A 75 12.73 5.48 -0.30
C ILE A 75 13.52 6.68 0.22
N TYR A 76 14.86 6.65 0.09
CA TYR A 76 15.69 7.81 0.44
C TYR A 76 15.31 9.06 -0.37
N ALA A 77 15.11 8.93 -1.68
CA ALA A 77 14.77 10.05 -2.55
C ALA A 77 13.42 10.70 -2.20
N VAL A 78 12.44 9.90 -1.79
CA VAL A 78 11.08 10.37 -1.43
C VAL A 78 10.91 10.62 0.07
N LYS A 79 12.00 10.49 0.84
CA LYS A 79 12.03 10.61 2.30
C LYS A 79 11.08 9.64 3.01
N GLY A 80 10.82 8.48 2.43
CA GLY A 80 9.94 7.46 3.01
C GLY A 80 10.60 6.67 4.14
N GLU A 81 10.00 5.53 4.46
CA GLU A 81 10.43 4.62 5.51
C GLU A 81 10.53 3.17 5.02
N ILE A 82 11.47 2.43 5.62
CA ILE A 82 11.60 0.98 5.47
C ILE A 82 11.42 0.36 6.86
N VAL A 83 10.51 -0.60 6.98
CA VAL A 83 10.25 -1.32 8.23
C VAL A 83 10.51 -2.80 8.04
N LEU A 84 11.33 -3.40 8.90
CA LEU A 84 11.46 -4.85 8.95
C LEU A 84 10.23 -5.42 9.65
N VAL A 85 9.37 -6.11 8.91
CA VAL A 85 8.12 -6.69 9.44
C VAL A 85 8.41 -8.03 10.11
N LYS A 86 9.13 -8.92 9.41
CA LYS A 86 9.57 -10.25 9.87
C LYS A 86 10.89 -10.61 9.20
N ASP A 87 11.47 -11.76 9.55
CA ASP A 87 12.66 -12.26 8.84
C ASP A 87 12.39 -12.32 7.33
N LYS A 88 13.27 -11.70 6.53
CA LYS A 88 13.15 -11.55 5.07
C LYS A 88 11.86 -10.88 4.57
N VAL A 89 11.09 -10.18 5.40
CA VAL A 89 9.89 -9.45 4.98
C VAL A 89 10.01 -7.98 5.37
N PHE A 90 9.96 -7.11 4.37
CA PHE A 90 10.15 -5.67 4.53
C PHE A 90 8.94 -4.90 4.02
N MET A 91 8.57 -3.85 4.74
CA MET A 91 7.65 -2.84 4.27
C MET A 91 8.43 -1.64 3.71
N PHE A 92 7.98 -1.14 2.56
CA PHE A 92 8.46 0.10 1.93
C PHE A 92 7.27 1.05 1.79
N ALA A 93 7.40 2.23 2.40
CA ALA A 93 6.30 3.18 2.54
C ALA A 93 6.79 4.62 2.27
N ILE A 94 5.94 5.43 1.65
CA ILE A 94 6.15 6.87 1.50
C ILE A 94 5.41 7.63 2.60
N ASN A 95 5.90 8.81 3.01
CA ASN A 95 5.40 9.49 4.23
C ASN A 95 3.90 9.82 4.25
N ASN A 96 3.25 9.96 3.10
CA ASN A 96 1.82 10.31 3.05
C ASN A 96 0.90 9.17 3.50
N VAL A 97 1.39 7.93 3.59
CA VAL A 97 0.57 6.76 3.95
C VAL A 97 0.23 6.71 5.44
N TYR A 98 0.91 7.52 6.26
CA TYR A 98 0.68 7.66 7.70
C TYR A 98 -0.33 8.77 8.04
N GLU A 99 -0.86 9.50 7.05
CA GLU A 99 -1.72 10.67 7.31
C GLU A 99 -3.05 10.32 7.99
N ASP A 100 -3.57 9.10 7.82
CA ASP A 100 -4.83 8.67 8.42
C ASP A 100 -4.66 7.82 9.69
N GLY A 101 -3.42 7.55 10.13
CA GLY A 101 -3.11 6.77 11.33
C GLY A 101 -3.34 5.25 11.21
N SER A 102 -3.92 4.78 10.10
CA SER A 102 -4.29 3.37 9.93
C SER A 102 -3.08 2.45 9.72
N MET A 103 -2.00 3.00 9.17
CA MET A 103 -0.74 2.28 8.95
C MET A 103 -0.02 2.00 10.27
N GLU A 104 -0.03 2.92 11.23
CA GLU A 104 0.58 2.73 12.54
C GLU A 104 -0.14 1.67 13.37
N GLU A 105 -1.47 1.62 13.27
CA GLU A 105 -2.27 0.55 13.89
C GLU A 105 -1.93 -0.81 13.27
N PHE A 106 -1.93 -0.88 11.94
CA PHE A 106 -1.57 -2.10 11.21
C PHE A 106 -0.16 -2.60 11.53
N LEU A 107 0.83 -1.70 11.62
CA LEU A 107 2.20 -2.08 11.96
C LEU A 107 2.34 -2.65 13.38
N LYS A 108 1.59 -2.12 14.35
CA LYS A 108 1.61 -2.66 15.72
C LYS A 108 1.11 -4.10 15.76
N ASP A 109 0.05 -4.41 15.00
CA ASP A 109 -0.56 -5.74 14.99
C ASP A 109 0.34 -6.83 14.36
N ILE A 110 1.31 -6.45 13.50
CA ILE A 110 2.13 -7.41 12.76
C ILE A 110 3.58 -7.51 13.23
N VAL A 111 4.09 -6.47 13.92
CA VAL A 111 5.47 -6.39 14.42
C VAL A 111 5.59 -6.88 15.87
N GLU A 112 4.51 -6.83 16.67
CA GLU A 112 4.43 -7.45 18.01
C GLU A 112 4.09 -8.95 17.95
#